data_AF-A0A7V8XVA5-F1
#
_entry.id   AF-A0A7V8XVA5-F1
#
_cell.length_a   1.000
_cell.length_b   1.000
_cell.length_c   1.000
_cell.angle_alpha   90.00
_cell.angle_beta   90.00
_cell.angle_gamma   90.00
#
_symmetry.space_group_name_H-M   'P 1'
#
loop_
_entity.id
_entity.type
_entity.pdbx_description
1 polymer ?
#
loop_
_entity_poly.entity_id
_entity_poly.type
_entity_poly.pdbx_seq_one_letter_code
_entity_poly.pdbx_strand_id
1 'polypeptide(L)'
;MHELFTEFRMPSSIDTAPARLLVADDQPDVLEALRWLLTGEGYEPDFVNSTDGVMERLRAGSFDLLLMDLNYTRDTTSGREGLELISKVRVLDASLPIVVMTGWGSIDTAVEAMRRGAKSFVQKPWEDVTLLEILEREVADGRASRRRDHKQQREVEEARLIQRGLLPTATPQVAGIDLSVTWLPADGVGGDCFDTLGFGDVLGVSIADIAGKGLPAALLMSNLQAAVRAFAQEAVSPASITNSVNRLLCRNMASGRFATFCYARIEPAAGRIVYSNAGHNPPMLIHPTGLVENLSDGGMVLGIFPDNQYEQAKLPLAAGDRLLFYTDGITEARNPEGDEYGEERLAAAAVAVRGATAEVIKDAVLADVNAFTNGKFEDDATLIVVGIG
;
A
#
# COMPACT_ATOMS: atom_id res chain seq x y z
N MET A 1 -37.55 -56.59 8.86
CA MET A 1 -37.16 -55.48 9.74
C MET A 1 -35.65 -55.31 9.69
N HIS A 2 -35.14 -54.58 8.70
CA HIS A 2 -33.84 -53.92 8.73
C HIS A 2 -33.79 -52.96 7.53
N GLU A 3 -34.45 -51.82 7.70
CA GLU A 3 -34.16 -50.59 6.99
C GLU A 3 -33.47 -49.64 7.99
N LEU A 4 -32.71 -48.69 7.46
CA LEU A 4 -32.17 -47.47 8.10
C LEU A 4 -30.80 -47.59 8.77
N PHE A 5 -29.76 -47.43 7.96
CA PHE A 5 -28.61 -46.58 8.31
C PHE A 5 -28.24 -45.75 7.07
N THR A 6 -28.98 -44.65 6.88
CA THR A 6 -28.54 -43.54 6.03
C THR A 6 -27.59 -42.71 6.88
N GLU A 7 -26.30 -42.74 6.58
CA GLU A 7 -25.32 -41.89 7.27
C GLU A 7 -25.61 -40.42 6.94
N PHE A 8 -25.98 -39.70 7.99
CA PHE A 8 -26.26 -38.28 7.98
C PHE A 8 -24.93 -37.53 7.89
N ARG A 9 -24.50 -37.15 6.67
CA ARG A 9 -23.38 -36.23 6.47
C ARG A 9 -23.79 -34.88 7.06
N MET A 10 -23.22 -34.53 8.22
CA MET A 10 -23.40 -33.22 8.85
C MET A 10 -22.93 -32.15 7.85
N PRO A 11 -23.77 -31.16 7.50
CA PRO A 11 -23.33 -30.08 6.64
C PRO A 11 -22.25 -29.27 7.38
N SER A 12 -21.02 -29.33 6.87
CA SER A 12 -19.95 -28.43 7.29
C SER A 12 -20.40 -27.00 6.99
N SER A 13 -20.33 -26.13 7.98
CA SER A 13 -20.67 -24.71 7.90
C SER A 13 -19.66 -23.92 7.05
N ILE A 14 -19.61 -24.21 5.76
CA ILE A 14 -18.74 -23.60 4.77
C ILE A 14 -19.66 -22.97 3.72
N ASP A 15 -19.53 -21.64 3.54
CA ASP A 15 -19.98 -20.84 2.40
C ASP A 15 -21.16 -21.40 1.58
N THR A 16 -22.37 -20.88 1.78
CA THR A 16 -23.62 -21.40 1.21
C THR A 16 -23.72 -21.31 -0.32
N ALA A 17 -22.74 -20.70 -1.00
CA ALA A 17 -22.70 -20.61 -2.45
C ALA A 17 -21.97 -21.84 -3.06
N PRO A 18 -22.60 -22.51 -4.06
CA PRO A 18 -21.98 -23.64 -4.74
C PRO A 18 -20.64 -23.23 -5.37
N ALA A 19 -19.67 -24.14 -5.37
CA ALA A 19 -18.33 -23.83 -5.87
C ALA A 19 -18.27 -23.83 -7.39
N ARG A 20 -17.76 -22.73 -7.95
CA ARG A 20 -17.64 -22.54 -9.40
C ARG A 20 -16.34 -23.16 -9.89
N LEU A 21 -16.42 -24.22 -10.67
CA LEU A 21 -15.25 -24.94 -11.19
C LEU A 21 -15.06 -24.60 -12.67
N LEU A 22 -13.84 -24.32 -13.09
CA LEU A 22 -13.50 -24.31 -14.51
C LEU A 22 -12.89 -25.67 -14.84
N VAL A 23 -13.49 -26.39 -15.79
CA VAL A 23 -13.07 -27.74 -16.17
C VAL A 23 -12.61 -27.74 -17.62
N ALA A 24 -11.40 -28.23 -17.87
CA ALA A 24 -10.76 -28.17 -19.18
C ALA A 24 -10.18 -29.52 -19.61
N ASP A 25 -10.71 -30.10 -20.69
CA ASP A 25 -10.24 -31.36 -21.29
C ASP A 25 -10.66 -31.38 -22.77
N ASP A 26 -9.80 -31.87 -23.66
CA ASP A 26 -10.12 -31.91 -25.10
C ASP A 26 -11.04 -33.09 -25.49
N GLN A 27 -11.22 -34.06 -24.59
CA GLN A 27 -12.04 -35.24 -24.81
C GLN A 27 -13.49 -35.00 -24.37
N PRO A 28 -14.47 -35.03 -25.29
CA PRO A 28 -15.88 -34.79 -24.97
C PRO A 28 -16.44 -35.76 -23.91
N ASP A 29 -16.04 -37.03 -23.99
CA ASP A 29 -16.50 -38.08 -23.07
C ASP A 29 -16.04 -37.82 -21.62
N VAL A 30 -14.83 -37.27 -21.44
CA VAL A 30 -14.30 -36.88 -20.13
C VAL A 30 -15.09 -35.71 -19.56
N LEU A 31 -15.35 -34.68 -20.37
CA LEU A 31 -16.16 -33.53 -19.97
C LEU A 31 -17.59 -33.94 -19.60
N GLU A 32 -18.19 -34.90 -20.32
CA GLU A 32 -19.51 -35.41 -20.01
C GLU A 32 -19.53 -36.20 -18.69
N ALA A 33 -18.56 -37.08 -18.46
CA ALA A 33 -18.44 -37.80 -17.19
C ALA A 33 -18.28 -36.85 -15.99
N LEU A 34 -17.39 -35.84 -16.12
CA LEU A 34 -17.20 -34.82 -15.09
C LEU A 34 -18.45 -33.95 -14.89
N ARG A 35 -19.24 -33.70 -15.93
CA ARG A 35 -20.53 -32.99 -15.80
C ARG A 35 -21.50 -33.74 -14.89
N TRP A 36 -21.68 -35.04 -15.11
CA TRP A 36 -22.58 -35.84 -14.29
C TRP A 36 -22.12 -35.89 -12.84
N LEU A 37 -20.83 -36.12 -12.61
CA LEU A 37 -20.24 -36.18 -11.27
C LEU A 37 -20.35 -34.84 -10.51
N LEU A 38 -19.84 -33.76 -11.11
CA LEU A 38 -19.68 -32.48 -10.41
C LEU A 38 -21.03 -31.79 -10.17
N THR A 39 -21.94 -31.82 -11.13
CA THR A 39 -23.28 -31.25 -10.94
C THR A 39 -24.10 -32.07 -9.94
N GLY A 40 -23.91 -33.39 -9.88
CA GLY A 40 -24.54 -34.26 -8.88
C GLY A 40 -24.14 -33.92 -7.44
N GLU A 41 -22.89 -33.49 -7.24
CA GLU A 41 -22.33 -33.07 -5.94
C GLU A 41 -22.54 -31.57 -5.63
N GLY A 42 -23.32 -30.85 -6.46
CA GLY A 42 -23.69 -29.46 -6.20
C GLY A 42 -22.63 -28.41 -6.57
N TYR A 43 -21.61 -28.78 -7.36
CA TYR A 43 -20.71 -27.80 -7.98
C TYR A 43 -21.36 -27.08 -9.17
N GLU A 44 -20.85 -25.91 -9.52
CA GLU A 44 -21.19 -25.16 -10.74
C GLU A 44 -20.03 -25.22 -11.76
N PRO A 45 -19.89 -26.31 -12.52
CA PRO A 45 -18.81 -26.44 -13.49
C PRO A 45 -19.09 -25.68 -14.80
N ASP A 46 -18.11 -24.89 -15.25
CA ASP A 46 -18.01 -24.34 -16.60
C ASP A 46 -16.98 -25.16 -17.37
N PHE A 47 -17.32 -25.60 -18.58
CA PHE A 47 -16.51 -26.54 -19.35
C PHE A 47 -15.93 -25.88 -20.59
N VAL A 48 -14.64 -26.12 -20.82
CA VAL A 48 -13.91 -25.70 -22.02
C VAL A 48 -13.10 -26.87 -22.56
N ASN A 49 -12.82 -26.86 -23.86
CA ASN A 49 -12.11 -27.95 -24.55
C ASN A 49 -10.74 -27.53 -25.10
N SER A 50 -10.24 -26.37 -24.69
CA SER A 50 -8.98 -25.81 -25.18
C SER A 50 -8.34 -24.89 -24.14
N THR A 51 -7.01 -24.73 -24.24
CA THR A 51 -6.25 -23.82 -23.38
C THR A 51 -6.65 -22.36 -23.57
N ASP A 52 -7.02 -21.96 -24.79
CA ASP A 52 -7.47 -20.60 -25.07
C ASP A 52 -8.83 -20.33 -24.44
N GLY A 53 -9.73 -21.32 -24.46
CA GLY A 53 -11.01 -21.25 -23.75
C GLY A 53 -10.86 -21.07 -22.25
N VAL A 54 -9.86 -21.72 -21.63
CA VAL A 54 -9.54 -21.49 -20.19
C VAL A 54 -9.22 -20.03 -19.94
N MET A 55 -8.31 -19.45 -20.73
CA MET A 55 -7.90 -18.05 -20.55
C MET A 55 -9.04 -17.07 -20.83
N GLU A 56 -9.92 -17.35 -21.79
CA GLU A 56 -11.11 -16.55 -22.07
C GLU A 56 -12.06 -16.54 -20.87
N ARG A 57 -12.38 -17.73 -20.31
CA ARG A 57 -13.28 -17.86 -19.16
C ARG A 57 -12.72 -17.22 -17.90
N LEU A 58 -11.43 -17.40 -17.61
CA LEU A 58 -10.79 -16.77 -16.45
C LEU A 58 -10.75 -15.24 -16.55
N ARG A 59 -10.75 -14.66 -17.75
CA ARG A 59 -10.89 -13.20 -17.94
C ARG A 59 -12.33 -12.72 -17.80
N ALA A 60 -13.30 -13.57 -18.10
CA ALA A 60 -14.72 -13.24 -18.07
C ALA A 60 -15.36 -13.42 -16.67
N GLY A 61 -14.75 -14.20 -15.78
CA GLY A 61 -15.29 -14.42 -14.44
C GLY A 61 -14.33 -15.12 -13.48
N SER A 62 -14.74 -15.17 -12.21
CA SER A 62 -13.99 -15.83 -11.13
C SER A 62 -14.43 -17.29 -10.93
N PHE A 63 -13.46 -18.13 -10.54
CA PHE A 63 -13.65 -19.55 -10.25
C PHE A 63 -12.99 -19.91 -8.93
N ASP A 64 -13.52 -20.92 -8.25
CA ASP A 64 -12.98 -21.47 -7.02
C ASP A 64 -11.82 -22.44 -7.27
N LEU A 65 -11.79 -23.08 -8.44
CA LEU A 65 -10.76 -24.04 -8.83
C LEU A 65 -10.75 -24.24 -10.36
N LEU A 66 -9.56 -24.49 -10.92
CA LEU A 66 -9.36 -24.98 -12.27
C LEU A 66 -8.98 -26.47 -12.24
N LEU A 67 -9.83 -27.33 -12.81
CA LEU A 67 -9.54 -28.74 -13.07
C LEU A 67 -9.19 -28.88 -14.55
N MET A 68 -7.96 -29.28 -14.88
CA MET A 68 -7.51 -29.27 -16.27
C MET A 68 -6.72 -30.51 -16.66
N ASP A 69 -6.87 -30.99 -17.89
CA ASP A 69 -5.96 -31.96 -18.49
C ASP A 69 -4.61 -31.34 -18.84
N LEU A 70 -3.60 -32.17 -19.03
CA LEU A 70 -2.29 -31.73 -19.53
C LEU A 70 -2.16 -31.81 -21.04
N ASN A 71 -2.88 -32.74 -21.66
CA ASN A 71 -2.80 -33.02 -23.08
C ASN A 71 -3.97 -32.35 -23.79
N TYR A 72 -3.68 -31.68 -24.91
CA TYR A 72 -4.67 -31.01 -25.73
C TYR A 72 -4.36 -31.28 -27.21
N THR A 73 -5.21 -30.78 -28.10
CA THR A 73 -5.21 -31.10 -29.54
C THR A 73 -3.90 -30.90 -30.32
N ARG A 74 -2.97 -30.02 -29.88
CA ARG A 74 -1.71 -29.80 -30.63
C ARG A 74 -0.57 -30.68 -30.10
N ASP A 75 -0.68 -31.13 -28.86
CA ASP A 75 0.26 -32.04 -28.21
C ASP A 75 -0.47 -32.99 -27.26
N THR A 76 -0.74 -34.20 -27.76
CA THR A 76 -1.58 -35.19 -27.09
C THR A 76 -0.81 -36.10 -26.13
N THR A 77 0.52 -35.95 -26.02
CA THR A 77 1.34 -36.92 -25.27
C THR A 77 2.39 -36.30 -24.36
N SER A 78 2.90 -35.10 -24.64
CA SER A 78 4.00 -34.52 -23.85
C SER A 78 3.52 -33.74 -22.62
N GLY A 79 2.26 -33.30 -22.60
CA GLY A 79 1.69 -32.43 -21.56
C GLY A 79 2.16 -30.97 -21.61
N ARG A 80 2.94 -30.58 -22.63
CA ARG A 80 3.56 -29.24 -22.72
C ARG A 80 2.52 -28.11 -22.77
N GLU A 81 1.41 -28.32 -23.49
CA GLU A 81 0.33 -27.32 -23.58
C GLU A 81 -0.27 -27.01 -22.20
N GLY A 82 -0.59 -28.06 -21.41
CA GLY A 82 -1.08 -27.88 -20.05
C GLY A 82 -0.05 -27.23 -19.12
N LEU A 83 1.22 -27.62 -19.22
CA LEU A 83 2.31 -27.03 -18.42
C LEU A 83 2.53 -25.54 -18.73
N GLU A 84 2.39 -25.11 -19.98
CA GLU A 84 2.42 -23.70 -20.36
C GLU A 84 1.18 -22.95 -19.89
N LEU A 85 0.01 -23.60 -19.92
CA LEU A 85 -1.24 -23.02 -19.43
C LEU A 85 -1.16 -22.72 -17.93
N ILE A 86 -0.62 -23.63 -17.10
CA ILE A 86 -0.42 -23.37 -15.67
C ILE A 86 0.34 -22.06 -15.45
N SER A 87 1.44 -21.84 -16.18
CA SER A 87 2.22 -20.60 -16.07
C SER A 87 1.41 -19.37 -16.48
N LYS A 88 0.61 -19.45 -17.55
CA LYS A 88 -0.27 -18.34 -17.98
C LYS A 88 -1.36 -18.04 -16.96
N VAL A 89 -1.98 -19.06 -16.38
CA VAL A 89 -3.00 -18.91 -15.33
C VAL A 89 -2.38 -18.26 -14.09
N ARG A 90 -1.16 -18.64 -13.70
CA ARG A 90 -0.47 -18.05 -12.53
C ARG A 90 -0.17 -16.56 -12.69
N VAL A 91 0.08 -16.09 -13.91
CA VAL A 91 0.23 -14.66 -14.22
C VAL A 91 -1.11 -13.93 -14.11
N LEU A 92 -2.22 -14.59 -14.45
CA LEU A 92 -3.56 -13.99 -14.41
C LEU A 92 -4.19 -14.00 -13.01
N ASP A 93 -4.14 -15.14 -12.33
CA ASP A 93 -4.63 -15.35 -10.96
C ASP A 93 -3.67 -16.28 -10.21
N ALA A 94 -2.79 -15.69 -9.41
CA ALA A 94 -1.84 -16.42 -8.58
C ALA A 94 -2.51 -17.22 -7.45
N SER A 95 -3.76 -16.89 -7.08
CA SER A 95 -4.49 -17.48 -5.96
C SER A 95 -5.33 -18.71 -6.35
N LEU A 96 -5.68 -18.86 -7.64
CA LEU A 96 -6.57 -19.93 -8.11
C LEU A 96 -5.95 -21.33 -7.89
N PRO A 97 -6.58 -22.24 -7.15
CA PRO A 97 -6.15 -23.63 -7.08
C PRO A 97 -6.24 -24.29 -8.47
N ILE A 98 -5.18 -25.00 -8.87
CA ILE A 98 -5.15 -25.74 -10.13
C ILE A 98 -4.96 -27.22 -9.79
N VAL A 99 -5.92 -28.05 -10.20
CA VAL A 99 -5.86 -29.51 -10.12
C VAL A 99 -5.69 -30.05 -11.52
N VAL A 100 -4.71 -30.94 -11.68
CA VAL A 100 -4.30 -31.42 -12.99
C VAL A 100 -4.72 -32.87 -13.19
N MET A 101 -5.37 -33.18 -14.30
CA MET A 101 -5.66 -34.53 -14.74
C MET A 101 -4.49 -35.06 -15.57
N THR A 102 -4.05 -36.28 -15.30
CA THR A 102 -2.89 -36.91 -15.95
C THR A 102 -3.23 -38.29 -16.49
N GLY A 103 -2.55 -38.73 -17.55
CA GLY A 103 -2.71 -40.08 -18.11
C GLY A 103 -1.88 -41.15 -17.39
N TRP A 104 -2.01 -42.40 -17.83
CA TRP A 104 -1.19 -43.51 -17.31
C TRP A 104 0.30 -43.32 -17.64
N GLY A 105 1.16 -43.43 -16.63
CA GLY A 105 2.63 -43.44 -16.80
C GLY A 105 3.34 -42.09 -16.77
N SER A 106 2.67 -40.99 -16.40
CA SER A 106 3.22 -39.62 -16.47
C SER A 106 3.58 -39.00 -15.11
N ILE A 107 4.34 -39.72 -14.27
CA ILE A 107 4.78 -39.20 -12.96
C ILE A 107 5.62 -37.92 -13.14
N ASP A 108 6.53 -37.91 -14.12
CA ASP A 108 7.40 -36.75 -14.38
C ASP A 108 6.61 -35.50 -14.77
N THR A 109 5.55 -35.66 -15.58
CA THR A 109 4.70 -34.56 -16.01
C THR A 109 3.86 -34.01 -14.86
N ALA A 110 3.37 -34.87 -13.96
CA ALA A 110 2.68 -34.44 -12.75
C ALA A 110 3.63 -33.67 -11.81
N VAL A 111 4.87 -34.16 -11.63
CA VAL A 111 5.89 -33.46 -10.83
C VAL A 111 6.23 -32.09 -11.42
N GLU A 112 6.35 -31.99 -12.74
CA GLU A 112 6.62 -30.71 -13.41
C GLU A 112 5.42 -29.74 -13.30
N ALA A 113 4.17 -30.25 -13.37
CA ALA A 113 2.98 -29.43 -13.14
C ALA A 113 2.98 -28.83 -11.73
N MET A 114 3.36 -29.61 -10.71
CA MET A 114 3.50 -29.13 -9.33
C MET A 114 4.57 -28.05 -9.21
N ARG A 115 5.73 -28.21 -9.87
CA ARG A 115 6.79 -27.18 -9.91
C ARG A 115 6.33 -25.86 -10.53
N ARG A 116 5.38 -25.92 -11.46
CA ARG A 116 4.79 -24.74 -12.11
C ARG A 116 3.62 -24.14 -11.33
N GLY A 117 3.22 -24.75 -10.22
CA GLY A 117 2.22 -24.23 -9.31
C GLY A 117 0.85 -24.90 -9.41
N ALA A 118 0.72 -26.09 -10.00
CA ALA A 118 -0.41 -26.96 -9.70
C ALA A 118 -0.43 -27.30 -8.20
N LYS A 119 -1.62 -27.46 -7.64
CA LYS A 119 -1.80 -27.78 -6.21
C LYS A 119 -1.98 -29.26 -5.95
N SER A 120 -2.61 -29.95 -6.89
CA SER A 120 -2.85 -31.39 -6.83
C SER A 120 -2.95 -31.97 -8.23
N PHE A 121 -2.90 -33.29 -8.32
CA PHE A 121 -3.17 -34.01 -9.56
C PHE A 121 -4.07 -35.22 -9.31
N VAL A 122 -4.76 -35.65 -10.36
CA VAL A 122 -5.56 -36.87 -10.42
C VAL A 122 -5.18 -37.65 -11.67
N GLN A 123 -5.19 -38.97 -11.60
CA GLN A 123 -4.89 -39.84 -12.74
C GLN A 123 -6.19 -40.28 -13.43
N LYS A 124 -6.20 -40.32 -14.77
CA LYS A 124 -7.27 -40.86 -15.60
C LYS A 124 -7.04 -42.37 -15.85
N PRO A 125 -8.07 -43.23 -15.77
CA PRO A 125 -9.40 -42.97 -15.21
C PRO A 125 -9.31 -42.75 -13.69
N TRP A 126 -10.13 -41.85 -13.15
CA TRP A 126 -10.14 -41.51 -11.73
C TRP A 126 -11.13 -42.38 -10.96
N GLU A 127 -10.94 -42.43 -9.64
CA GLU A 127 -11.98 -42.86 -8.70
C GLU A 127 -12.76 -41.62 -8.25
N ASP A 128 -14.09 -41.65 -8.37
CA ASP A 128 -14.95 -40.50 -8.09
C ASP A 128 -14.72 -39.93 -6.67
N VAL A 129 -14.61 -40.82 -5.68
CA VAL A 129 -14.36 -40.43 -4.28
C VAL A 129 -13.04 -39.67 -4.16
N THR A 130 -11.95 -40.16 -4.76
CA THR A 130 -10.64 -39.51 -4.70
C THR A 130 -10.64 -38.16 -5.41
N LEU A 131 -11.27 -38.06 -6.57
CA LEU A 131 -11.40 -36.78 -7.28
C LEU A 131 -12.17 -35.77 -6.43
N LEU A 132 -13.31 -36.17 -5.89
CA LEU A 132 -14.14 -35.30 -5.05
C LEU A 132 -13.41 -34.85 -3.78
N GLU A 133 -12.67 -35.74 -3.10
CA GLU A 133 -11.85 -35.39 -1.93
C GLU A 133 -10.77 -34.35 -2.27
N ILE A 134 -10.11 -34.49 -3.42
CA ILE A 134 -9.12 -33.50 -3.88
C ILE A 134 -9.81 -32.17 -4.16
N LEU A 135 -10.90 -32.16 -4.93
CA LEU A 135 -11.62 -30.94 -5.27
C LEU A 135 -12.15 -30.22 -4.03
N GLU A 136 -12.76 -30.96 -3.09
CA GLU A 136 -13.28 -30.41 -1.84
C GLU A 136 -12.16 -29.74 -1.02
N ARG A 137 -11.01 -30.41 -0.88
CA ARG A 137 -9.85 -29.86 -0.17
C ARG A 137 -9.32 -28.59 -0.84
N GLU A 138 -9.03 -28.65 -2.14
CA GLU A 138 -8.41 -27.53 -2.85
C GLU A 138 -9.33 -26.30 -2.95
N VAL A 139 -10.65 -26.52 -3.11
CA VAL A 139 -11.65 -25.44 -3.04
C VAL A 139 -11.70 -24.83 -1.65
N ALA A 140 -11.73 -25.66 -0.59
CA ALA A 140 -11.77 -25.17 0.78
C ALA A 140 -10.53 -24.33 1.11
N ASP A 141 -9.34 -24.81 0.76
CA ASP A 141 -8.07 -24.11 0.98
C ASP A 141 -7.99 -22.81 0.17
N GLY A 142 -8.40 -22.84 -1.11
CA GLY A 142 -8.46 -21.66 -1.97
C GLY A 142 -9.38 -20.58 -1.43
N ARG A 143 -10.62 -20.95 -1.04
CA ARG A 143 -11.58 -20.03 -0.42
C ARG A 143 -11.08 -19.50 0.91
N ALA A 144 -10.45 -20.33 1.74
CA ALA A 144 -9.87 -19.90 3.01
C ALA A 144 -8.72 -18.90 2.81
N SER A 145 -7.84 -19.13 1.84
CA SER A 145 -6.77 -18.20 1.51
C SER A 145 -7.31 -16.85 1.05
N ARG A 146 -8.21 -16.84 0.06
CA ARG A 146 -8.84 -15.61 -0.43
C ARG A 146 -9.56 -14.86 0.68
N ARG A 147 -10.27 -15.55 1.58
CA ARG A 147 -10.90 -14.92 2.75
C ARG A 147 -9.90 -14.26 3.68
N ARG A 148 -8.76 -14.89 3.96
CA ARG A 148 -7.69 -14.29 4.77
C ARG A 148 -7.14 -13.03 4.11
N ASP A 149 -6.87 -13.09 2.81
CA ASP A 149 -6.32 -11.96 2.06
C ASP A 149 -7.32 -10.79 2.02
N HIS A 150 -8.60 -11.06 1.73
CA HIS A 150 -9.66 -10.06 1.77
C HIS A 150 -9.85 -9.47 3.17
N LYS A 151 -9.78 -10.29 4.22
CA LYS A 151 -9.88 -9.81 5.60
C LYS A 151 -8.70 -8.88 5.94
N GLN A 152 -7.48 -9.28 5.59
CA GLN A 152 -6.28 -8.47 5.81
C GLN A 152 -6.36 -7.14 5.04
N GLN A 153 -6.82 -7.15 3.79
CA GLN A 153 -7.04 -5.94 3.00
C GLN A 153 -8.07 -5.01 3.64
N ARG A 154 -9.17 -5.56 4.16
CA ARG A 154 -10.19 -4.77 4.89
C ARG A 154 -9.62 -4.14 6.15
N GLU A 155 -8.85 -4.89 6.95
CA GLU A 155 -8.22 -4.35 8.16
C GLU A 155 -7.24 -3.21 7.85
N VAL A 156 -6.47 -3.32 6.75
CA VAL A 156 -5.59 -2.24 6.27
C VAL A 156 -6.38 -1.02 5.81
N GLU A 157 -7.47 -1.23 5.07
CA GLU A 157 -8.33 -0.12 4.61
C GLU A 157 -9.01 0.60 5.79
N GLU A 158 -9.50 -0.14 6.78
CA GLU A 158 -10.05 0.44 8.01
C GLU A 158 -8.99 1.27 8.76
N ALA A 159 -7.76 0.76 8.87
CA ALA A 159 -6.65 1.49 9.49
C ALA A 159 -6.30 2.76 8.71
N ARG A 160 -6.35 2.73 7.37
CA ARG A 160 -6.12 3.90 6.50
C ARG A 160 -7.17 4.98 6.72
N LEU A 161 -8.44 4.60 6.85
CA LEU A 161 -9.53 5.54 7.14
C LEU A 161 -9.35 6.22 8.51
N ILE A 162 -8.94 5.45 9.53
CA ILE A 162 -8.63 6.00 10.86
C ILE A 162 -7.46 6.99 10.76
N GLN A 163 -6.35 6.60 10.11
CA GLN A 163 -5.17 7.45 9.95
C GLN A 163 -5.51 8.78 9.26
N ARG A 164 -6.29 8.72 8.17
CA ARG A 164 -6.75 9.92 7.46
C ARG A 164 -7.60 10.83 8.35
N GLY A 165 -8.39 10.27 9.27
CA GLY A 165 -9.18 11.04 10.24
C GLY A 165 -8.35 11.72 11.33
N LEU A 166 -7.10 11.29 11.55
CA LEU A 166 -6.19 11.90 12.52
C LEU A 166 -5.50 13.14 11.94
N LEU A 167 -5.12 13.08 10.65
CA LEU A 167 -4.46 14.19 9.95
C LEU A 167 -5.37 15.43 9.85
N PRO A 168 -4.79 16.66 9.84
CA PRO A 168 -5.57 17.88 9.75
C PRO A 168 -6.48 17.89 8.51
N THR A 169 -7.77 18.11 8.72
CA THR A 169 -8.77 18.23 7.64
C THR A 169 -9.09 19.67 7.26
N ALA A 170 -8.63 20.62 8.06
CA ALA A 170 -8.76 22.05 7.83
C ALA A 170 -7.46 22.75 8.20
N THR A 171 -7.13 23.80 7.46
CA THR A 171 -5.98 24.66 7.73
C THR A 171 -6.41 25.87 8.58
N PRO A 172 -5.60 26.29 9.56
CA PRO A 172 -5.88 27.49 10.33
C PRO A 172 -5.78 28.73 9.44
N GLN A 173 -6.62 29.72 9.73
CA GLN A 173 -6.56 31.04 9.09
C GLN A 173 -5.71 31.95 9.98
N VAL A 174 -4.56 32.38 9.47
CA VAL A 174 -3.62 33.29 10.16
C VAL A 174 -3.37 34.50 9.27
N ALA A 175 -3.45 35.70 9.83
CA ALA A 175 -3.31 36.93 9.05
C ALA A 175 -1.91 37.03 8.42
N GLY A 176 -1.85 37.41 7.14
CA GLY A 176 -0.59 37.50 6.38
C GLY A 176 0.00 36.16 5.96
N ILE A 177 -0.75 35.06 6.08
CA ILE A 177 -0.35 33.73 5.64
C ILE A 177 -1.32 33.20 4.58
N ASP A 178 -0.76 32.70 3.48
CA ASP A 178 -1.40 31.81 2.51
C ASP A 178 -0.91 30.38 2.75
N LEU A 179 -1.79 29.40 2.94
CA LEU A 179 -1.41 28.06 3.37
C LEU A 179 -2.11 27.00 2.51
N SER A 180 -1.33 26.10 1.91
CA SER A 180 -1.84 24.95 1.18
C SER A 180 -1.10 23.68 1.60
N VAL A 181 -1.84 22.58 1.73
CA VAL A 181 -1.31 21.30 2.17
C VAL A 181 -1.81 20.20 1.25
N THR A 182 -0.96 19.23 0.96
CA THR A 182 -1.33 17.96 0.33
C THR A 182 -0.66 16.81 1.06
N TRP A 183 -1.34 15.68 1.06
CA TRP A 183 -0.81 14.40 1.50
C TRP A 183 -1.32 13.34 0.54
N LEU A 184 -0.39 12.66 -0.11
CA LEU A 184 -0.62 11.61 -1.08
C LEU A 184 -0.15 10.30 -0.45
N PRO A 185 -1.05 9.55 0.20
CA PRO A 185 -0.68 8.27 0.79
C PRO A 185 -0.32 7.25 -0.28
N ALA A 186 0.74 6.49 -0.04
CA ALA A 186 1.05 5.28 -0.80
C ALA A 186 0.09 4.14 -0.45
N ASP A 187 0.42 2.92 -0.86
CA ASP A 187 -0.39 1.74 -0.57
C ASP A 187 -0.37 1.38 0.93
N GLY A 188 -1.56 1.31 1.53
CA GLY A 188 -1.77 0.89 2.91
C GLY A 188 -1.85 2.05 3.90
N VAL A 189 -1.01 2.00 4.94
CA VAL A 189 -0.94 3.00 6.01
C VAL A 189 0.48 3.53 6.16
N GLY A 190 0.55 4.83 6.42
CA GLY A 190 1.74 5.64 6.23
C GLY A 190 2.60 5.96 7.43
N GLY A 191 3.82 6.41 7.19
CA GLY A 191 4.76 6.95 8.19
C GLY A 191 4.60 8.46 8.41
N ASP A 192 4.17 9.18 7.37
CA ASP A 192 4.06 10.63 7.36
C ASP A 192 3.10 11.17 8.42
N CYS A 193 3.57 12.16 9.18
CA CYS A 193 2.78 12.98 10.10
C CYS A 193 2.96 14.44 9.76
N PHE A 194 1.86 15.21 9.74
CA PHE A 194 1.96 16.66 9.75
C PHE A 194 0.84 17.31 10.56
N ASP A 195 1.09 18.58 10.92
CA ASP A 195 0.10 19.43 11.57
C ASP A 195 0.30 20.91 11.22
N THR A 196 -0.81 21.66 11.21
CA THR A 196 -0.85 23.11 11.01
C THR A 196 -1.71 23.71 12.11
N LEU A 197 -1.09 24.43 13.04
CA LEU A 197 -1.69 24.88 14.29
C LEU A 197 -1.73 26.41 14.34
N GLY A 198 -2.90 27.00 14.52
CA GLY A 198 -3.06 28.45 14.69
C GLY A 198 -2.99 28.87 16.16
N PHE A 199 -2.13 29.85 16.47
CA PHE A 199 -2.00 30.47 17.78
C PHE A 199 -2.16 31.99 17.65
N GLY A 200 -3.37 32.45 17.37
CA GLY A 200 -3.63 33.86 17.02
C GLY A 200 -2.94 34.24 15.72
N ASP A 201 -1.93 35.12 15.80
CA ASP A 201 -1.16 35.62 14.65
C ASP A 201 0.08 34.76 14.33
N VAL A 202 0.21 33.59 14.97
CA VAL A 202 1.33 32.67 14.77
C VAL A 202 0.83 31.36 14.18
N LEU A 203 1.54 30.86 13.16
CA LEU A 203 1.33 29.53 12.60
C LEU A 203 2.42 28.57 13.09
N GLY A 204 2.02 27.49 13.74
CA GLY A 204 2.86 26.32 13.96
C GLY A 204 2.72 25.33 12.81
N VAL A 205 3.84 24.84 12.28
CA VAL A 205 3.88 23.76 11.28
C VAL A 205 4.73 22.64 11.84
N SER A 206 4.22 21.41 11.83
CA SER A 206 5.00 20.21 12.10
C SER A 206 4.94 19.27 10.92
N ILE A 207 6.07 18.64 10.61
CA ILE A 207 6.15 17.56 9.63
C ILE A 207 7.12 16.50 10.15
N ALA A 208 6.84 15.23 9.89
CA ALA A 208 7.58 14.10 10.40
C ALA A 208 7.42 12.90 9.48
N ASP A 209 8.40 12.02 9.47
CA ASP A 209 8.29 10.68 8.90
C ASP A 209 8.85 9.64 9.89
N ILE A 210 8.13 8.53 10.01
CA ILE A 210 8.48 7.40 10.89
C ILE A 210 9.22 6.35 10.07
N ALA A 211 10.44 6.01 10.49
CA ALA A 211 11.21 4.95 9.84
C ALA A 211 10.46 3.61 9.84
N GLY A 212 10.24 3.08 8.64
CA GLY A 212 9.54 1.82 8.37
C GLY A 212 8.12 2.05 7.85
N LYS A 213 7.38 0.96 7.59
CA LYS A 213 6.07 1.03 6.92
C LYS A 213 4.99 0.21 7.61
N GLY A 214 3.75 0.46 7.20
CA GLY A 214 2.59 -0.30 7.65
C GLY A 214 2.15 0.05 9.07
N LEU A 215 1.32 -0.82 9.66
CA LEU A 215 0.60 -0.53 10.90
C LEU A 215 1.50 -0.06 12.07
N PRO A 216 2.70 -0.63 12.31
CA PRO A 216 3.57 -0.14 13.37
C PRO A 216 4.03 1.31 13.18
N ALA A 217 4.32 1.73 11.93
CA ALA A 217 4.72 3.11 11.63
C ALA A 217 3.55 4.06 11.85
N ALA A 218 2.36 3.71 11.34
CA ALA A 218 1.13 4.48 11.51
C ALA A 218 0.73 4.68 12.99
N LEU A 219 0.95 3.68 13.85
CA LEU A 219 0.71 3.83 15.29
C LEU A 219 1.69 4.82 15.94
N LEU A 220 2.96 4.79 15.57
CA LEU A 220 3.95 5.76 16.07
C LEU A 220 3.68 7.17 15.53
N MET A 221 3.28 7.28 14.27
CA MET A 221 2.80 8.51 13.63
C MET A 221 1.67 9.12 14.47
N SER A 222 0.66 8.34 14.85
CA SER A 222 -0.45 8.81 15.69
C SER A 222 -0.01 9.30 17.08
N ASN A 223 0.98 8.64 17.69
CA ASN A 223 1.56 9.06 18.97
C ASN A 223 2.33 10.38 18.83
N LEU A 224 3.11 10.53 17.76
CA LEU A 224 3.84 11.75 17.44
C LEU A 224 2.86 12.91 17.26
N GLN A 225 1.82 12.72 16.46
CA GLN A 225 0.81 13.74 16.21
C GLN A 225 0.11 14.18 17.51
N ALA A 226 -0.33 13.21 18.32
CA ALA A 226 -0.96 13.50 19.61
C ALA A 226 -0.01 14.25 20.54
N ALA A 227 1.29 13.91 20.56
CA ALA A 227 2.29 14.61 21.34
C ALA A 227 2.49 16.05 20.87
N VAL A 228 2.58 16.28 19.55
CA VAL A 228 2.67 17.63 18.99
C VAL A 228 1.46 18.46 19.41
N ARG A 229 0.24 17.96 19.20
CA ARG A 229 -0.98 18.69 19.61
C ARG A 229 -1.07 18.97 21.10
N ALA A 230 -0.52 18.09 21.94
CA ALA A 230 -0.51 18.28 23.39
C ALA A 230 0.53 19.30 23.86
N PHE A 231 1.71 19.35 23.23
CA PHE A 231 2.83 20.19 23.66
C PHE A 231 2.92 21.52 22.91
N ALA A 232 2.38 21.60 21.70
CA ALA A 232 2.39 22.82 20.90
C ALA A 232 1.42 23.85 21.48
N GLN A 233 1.98 24.86 22.12
CA GLN A 233 1.27 26.02 22.66
C GLN A 233 1.99 27.29 22.23
N GLU A 234 1.27 28.42 22.20
CA GLU A 234 1.76 29.71 21.71
C GLU A 234 3.09 30.15 22.34
N ALA A 235 3.30 29.93 23.63
CA ALA A 235 4.49 30.38 24.34
C ALA A 235 5.68 29.40 24.25
N VAL A 236 5.50 28.20 23.68
CA VAL A 236 6.51 27.14 23.74
C VAL A 236 7.45 27.23 22.54
N SER A 237 8.75 27.05 22.78
CA SER A 237 9.78 27.14 21.74
C SER A 237 9.86 25.86 20.88
N PRO A 238 10.27 25.95 19.60
CA PRO A 238 10.46 24.76 18.75
C PRO A 238 11.41 23.71 19.33
N ALA A 239 12.53 24.14 19.92
CA ALA A 239 13.44 23.24 20.63
C ALA A 239 12.72 22.49 21.78
N SER A 240 11.90 23.20 22.57
CA SER A 240 11.21 22.61 23.72
C SER A 240 10.15 21.58 23.32
N ILE A 241 9.40 21.84 22.24
CA ILE A 241 8.45 20.88 21.66
C ILE A 241 9.20 19.66 21.16
N THR A 242 10.27 19.86 20.39
CA THR A 242 11.07 18.77 19.81
C THR A 242 11.66 17.88 20.90
N ASN A 243 12.22 18.45 21.97
CA ASN A 243 12.68 17.72 23.16
C ASN A 243 11.56 16.91 23.84
N SER A 244 10.36 17.50 23.96
CA SER A 244 9.22 16.83 24.62
C SER A 244 8.69 15.67 23.79
N VAL A 245 8.57 15.85 22.47
CA VAL A 245 8.18 14.81 21.52
C VAL A 245 9.23 13.69 21.50
N ASN A 246 10.53 14.02 21.46
CA ASN A 246 11.62 13.05 21.52
C ASN A 246 11.52 12.14 22.75
N ARG A 247 11.33 12.74 23.93
CA ARG A 247 11.21 11.99 25.19
C ARG A 247 10.00 11.08 25.20
N LEU A 248 8.87 11.52 24.64
CA LEU A 248 7.67 10.69 24.53
C LEU A 248 7.90 9.50 23.59
N LEU A 249 8.49 9.76 22.42
CA LEU A 249 8.79 8.72 21.43
C LEU A 249 9.79 7.69 21.96
N CYS A 250 10.87 8.12 22.62
CA CYS A 250 11.85 7.22 23.24
C CYS A 250 11.23 6.26 24.28
N ARG A 251 10.13 6.66 24.94
CA ARG A 251 9.43 5.79 25.92
C ARG A 251 8.53 4.76 25.26
N ASN A 252 8.02 5.07 24.06
CA ASN A 252 6.99 4.28 23.39
C ASN A 252 7.54 3.46 22.21
N MET A 253 8.75 3.76 21.74
CA MET A 253 9.36 3.08 20.60
C MET A 253 10.06 1.78 21.00
N ALA A 254 9.83 0.75 20.19
CA ALA A 254 10.67 -0.43 20.19
C ALA A 254 12.08 -0.09 19.68
N SER A 255 13.09 -0.84 20.14
CA SER A 255 14.48 -0.66 19.72
C SER A 255 14.62 -0.71 18.19
N GLY A 256 15.37 0.23 17.63
CA GLY A 256 15.70 0.27 16.19
C GLY A 256 14.75 1.06 15.29
N ARG A 257 13.76 1.77 15.84
CA ARG A 257 12.99 2.77 15.09
C ARG A 257 13.51 4.18 15.37
N PHE A 258 13.21 5.12 14.49
CA PHE A 258 13.42 6.55 14.67
C PHE A 258 12.38 7.33 13.87
N ALA A 259 12.29 8.63 14.10
CA ALA A 259 11.46 9.52 13.30
C ALA A 259 12.26 10.75 12.91
N THR A 260 12.16 11.16 11.65
CA THR A 260 12.54 12.50 11.26
C THR A 260 11.44 13.46 11.70
N PHE A 261 11.78 14.68 12.09
CA PHE A 261 10.78 15.66 12.51
C PHE A 261 11.27 17.09 12.33
N CYS A 262 10.39 17.98 11.90
CA CYS A 262 10.64 19.42 11.92
C CYS A 262 9.43 20.13 12.53
N TYR A 263 9.70 21.06 13.45
CA TYR A 263 8.69 21.99 13.96
C TYR A 263 9.12 23.42 13.69
N ALA A 264 8.23 24.20 13.07
CA ALA A 264 8.43 25.60 12.77
C ALA A 264 7.31 26.46 13.35
N ARG A 265 7.67 27.65 13.84
CA ARG A 265 6.79 28.74 14.22
C ARG A 265 7.00 29.90 13.30
N ILE A 266 5.97 30.25 12.56
CA ILE A 266 5.95 31.33 11.58
C ILE A 266 5.21 32.50 12.22
N GLU A 267 5.90 33.63 12.35
CA GLU A 267 5.41 34.84 13.00
C GLU A 267 5.45 36.01 12.00
N PRO A 268 4.43 36.16 11.13
CA PRO A 268 4.42 37.19 10.09
C PRO A 268 4.54 38.60 10.64
N ALA A 269 3.82 38.91 11.73
CA ALA A 269 3.86 40.22 12.38
C ALA A 269 5.26 40.58 12.93
N ALA A 270 6.03 39.57 13.34
CA ALA A 270 7.41 39.74 13.81
C ALA A 270 8.45 39.60 12.67
N GLY A 271 8.02 39.30 11.45
CA GLY A 271 8.88 39.12 10.28
C GLY A 271 9.92 38.01 10.49
N ARG A 272 9.53 36.87 11.06
CA ARG A 272 10.48 35.78 11.37
C ARG A 272 9.86 34.39 11.38
N ILE A 273 10.72 33.41 11.14
CA ILE A 273 10.47 31.99 11.44
C ILE A 273 11.44 31.53 12.54
N VAL A 274 10.95 30.71 13.46
CA VAL A 274 11.78 29.97 14.42
C VAL A 274 11.50 28.49 14.23
N TYR A 275 12.53 27.67 14.12
CA TYR A 275 12.33 26.25 13.85
C TYR A 275 13.36 25.38 14.57
N SER A 276 13.07 24.09 14.64
CA SER A 276 13.98 23.04 15.10
C SER A 276 13.79 21.84 14.19
N ASN A 277 14.83 21.46 13.46
CA ASN A 277 14.84 20.30 12.60
C ASN A 277 15.60 19.14 13.28
N ALA A 278 14.91 18.02 13.48
CA ALA A 278 15.39 16.77 14.04
C ALA A 278 15.59 15.73 12.94
N GLY A 279 16.56 15.97 12.06
CA GLY A 279 16.96 15.07 10.97
C GLY A 279 15.94 14.88 9.84
N HIS A 280 14.97 15.78 9.70
CA HIS A 280 14.02 15.81 8.58
C HIS A 280 14.60 16.52 7.37
N ASN A 281 14.08 16.19 6.19
CA ASN A 281 14.38 16.90 4.95
C ASN A 281 14.24 18.41 5.20
N PRO A 282 15.30 19.21 4.98
CA PRO A 282 15.28 20.62 5.34
C PRO A 282 14.16 21.35 4.59
N PRO A 283 13.21 21.98 5.31
CA PRO A 283 12.25 22.86 4.65
C PRO A 283 12.96 23.96 3.88
N MET A 284 12.42 24.37 2.75
CA MET A 284 13.00 25.39 1.89
C MET A 284 12.32 26.74 2.15
N LEU A 285 13.10 27.78 2.44
CA LEU A 285 12.69 29.18 2.39
C LEU A 285 13.10 29.76 1.04
N ILE A 286 12.12 30.12 0.22
CA ILE A 286 12.29 30.65 -1.12
C ILE A 286 11.94 32.13 -1.11
N HIS A 287 12.92 32.97 -1.40
CA HIS A 287 12.73 34.41 -1.50
C HIS A 287 12.13 34.84 -2.85
N PRO A 288 11.53 36.05 -2.94
CA PRO A 288 11.09 36.62 -4.22
C PRO A 288 12.19 36.68 -5.29
N THR A 289 13.45 36.82 -4.86
CA THR A 289 14.63 36.81 -5.74
C THR A 289 14.86 35.44 -6.41
N GLY A 290 14.30 34.36 -5.86
CA GLY A 290 14.57 32.98 -6.24
C GLY A 290 15.72 32.35 -5.44
N LEU A 291 16.32 33.07 -4.49
CA LEU A 291 17.26 32.48 -3.53
C LEU A 291 16.53 31.47 -2.63
N VAL A 292 17.16 30.33 -2.39
CA VAL A 292 16.65 29.25 -1.55
C VAL A 292 17.58 29.07 -0.35
N GLU A 293 17.01 29.09 0.86
CA GLU A 293 17.68 28.78 2.12
C GLU A 293 17.05 27.53 2.74
N ASN A 294 17.87 26.60 3.24
CA ASN A 294 17.41 25.34 3.82
C ASN A 294 17.38 25.39 5.35
N LEU A 295 16.28 24.94 5.95
CA LEU A 295 16.05 24.96 7.40
C LEU A 295 16.55 23.66 8.05
N SER A 296 17.87 23.50 8.16
CA SER A 296 18.52 22.27 8.66
C SER A 296 18.89 22.28 10.13
N ASP A 297 18.87 23.43 10.81
CA ASP A 297 19.36 23.56 12.19
C ASP A 297 18.41 22.91 13.21
N GLY A 298 18.99 22.20 14.19
CA GLY A 298 18.26 21.61 15.31
C GLY A 298 19.00 20.45 15.97
N GLY A 299 18.93 19.25 15.39
CA GLY A 299 19.57 18.05 15.95
C GLY A 299 19.33 16.77 15.15
N MET A 300 19.67 15.63 15.75
CA MET A 300 19.51 14.29 15.16
C MET A 300 18.04 13.83 15.09
N VAL A 301 17.77 12.69 14.46
CA VAL A 301 16.43 12.09 14.44
C VAL A 301 15.89 11.78 15.85
N LEU A 302 14.56 11.80 15.99
CA LEU A 302 13.85 11.51 17.23
C LEU A 302 13.85 10.02 17.57
N GLY A 303 13.69 9.71 18.86
CA GLY A 303 13.33 8.37 19.32
C GLY A 303 14.51 7.41 19.59
N ILE A 304 15.74 7.87 19.37
CA ILE A 304 16.96 7.08 19.63
C ILE A 304 17.55 7.40 21.02
N PHE A 305 17.75 8.69 21.30
CA PHE A 305 18.45 9.14 22.51
C PHE A 305 17.52 10.05 23.34
N PRO A 306 17.02 9.60 24.50
CA PRO A 306 16.04 10.36 25.29
C PRO A 306 16.59 11.68 25.85
N ASP A 307 17.91 11.74 26.08
CA ASP A 307 18.60 12.90 26.64
C ASP A 307 19.22 13.82 25.56
N ASN A 308 18.95 13.54 24.27
CA ASN A 308 19.38 14.43 23.20
C ASN A 308 18.74 15.82 23.37
N GLN A 309 19.53 16.87 23.20
CA GLN A 309 19.05 18.25 23.23
C GLN A 309 18.93 18.79 21.82
N TYR A 310 17.76 19.32 21.50
CA TYR A 310 17.48 19.97 20.24
C TYR A 310 17.71 21.47 20.33
N GLU A 311 18.44 22.01 19.36
CA GLU A 311 18.62 23.43 19.17
C GLU A 311 17.47 24.03 18.35
N GLN A 312 17.45 25.35 18.23
CA GLN A 312 16.52 26.05 17.35
C GLN A 312 17.24 27.19 16.64
N ALA A 313 16.85 27.45 15.40
CA ALA A 313 17.32 28.58 14.63
C ALA A 313 16.20 29.59 14.38
N LYS A 314 16.61 30.80 14.01
CA LYS A 314 15.71 31.90 13.67
C LYS A 314 16.20 32.55 12.38
N LEU A 315 15.28 32.68 11.42
CA LEU A 315 15.54 33.38 10.16
C LEU A 315 14.55 34.54 10.00
N PRO A 316 14.96 35.66 9.37
CA PRO A 316 14.04 36.71 8.98
C PRO A 316 13.06 36.20 7.92
N LEU A 317 11.83 36.71 7.95
CA LEU A 317 10.83 36.53 6.90
C LEU A 317 10.40 37.88 6.36
N ALA A 318 10.28 37.96 5.04
CA ALA A 318 9.78 39.10 4.31
C ALA A 318 8.50 38.75 3.55
N ALA A 319 7.71 39.78 3.25
CA ALA A 319 6.56 39.67 2.35
C ALA A 319 7.00 39.09 1.00
N GLY A 320 6.23 38.14 0.48
CA GLY A 320 6.54 37.42 -0.75
C GLY A 320 7.43 36.18 -0.58
N ASP A 321 7.96 35.90 0.61
CA ASP A 321 8.67 34.64 0.87
C ASP A 321 7.71 33.43 0.78
N ARG A 322 8.25 32.27 0.44
CA ARG A 322 7.56 30.98 0.41
C ARG A 322 8.32 29.95 1.24
N LEU A 323 7.62 29.19 2.07
CA LEU A 323 8.17 28.05 2.79
C LEU A 323 7.59 26.77 2.22
N LEU A 324 8.44 25.79 1.96
CA LEU A 324 8.06 24.45 1.54
C LEU A 324 8.54 23.43 2.57
N PHE A 325 7.61 22.72 3.19
CA PHE A 325 7.89 21.54 4.02
C PHE A 325 7.47 20.32 3.24
N TYR A 326 8.31 19.29 3.18
CA TYR A 326 8.08 18.12 2.36
C TYR A 326 8.71 16.88 2.99
N THR A 327 8.14 15.72 2.72
CA THR A 327 8.74 14.43 3.05
C THR A 327 9.55 13.88 1.88
N ASP A 328 10.38 12.88 2.16
CA ASP A 328 11.21 12.20 1.19
C ASP A 328 10.40 11.47 0.10
N GLY A 329 9.15 11.10 0.35
CA GLY A 329 8.26 10.58 -0.71
C GLY A 329 8.03 11.54 -1.90
N ILE A 330 8.41 12.82 -1.78
CA ILE A 330 8.52 13.74 -2.92
C ILE A 330 9.90 13.63 -3.61
N THR A 331 10.99 13.70 -2.86
CA THR A 331 12.35 13.79 -3.42
C THR A 331 12.91 12.44 -3.86
N GLU A 332 12.54 11.35 -3.19
CA GLU A 332 12.93 9.97 -3.53
C GLU A 332 11.95 9.31 -4.51
N ALA A 333 10.94 10.05 -4.99
CA ALA A 333 10.02 9.57 -6.01
C ALA A 333 10.78 9.19 -7.30
N ARG A 334 10.56 7.98 -7.82
CA ARG A 334 11.36 7.42 -8.93
C ARG A 334 10.66 7.49 -10.29
N ASN A 335 11.44 7.77 -11.33
CA ASN A 335 11.01 7.60 -12.72
C ASN A 335 11.06 6.09 -13.14
N PRO A 336 10.55 5.72 -14.33
CA PRO A 336 10.63 4.34 -14.84
C PRO A 336 12.05 3.79 -14.98
N GLU A 337 13.06 4.66 -15.11
CA GLU A 337 14.47 4.32 -15.17
C GLU A 337 15.10 4.06 -13.78
N GLY A 338 14.41 4.42 -12.70
CA GLY A 338 14.81 4.24 -11.30
C GLY A 338 15.52 5.44 -10.66
N ASP A 339 15.66 6.56 -11.38
CA ASP A 339 16.26 7.79 -10.87
C ASP A 339 15.29 8.54 -9.95
N GLU A 340 15.82 9.12 -8.87
CA GLU A 340 15.07 9.93 -7.91
C GLU A 340 14.81 11.35 -8.43
N TYR A 341 13.69 11.94 -8.02
CA TYR A 341 13.28 13.29 -8.42
C TYR A 341 14.26 14.37 -7.93
N GLY A 342 14.69 14.26 -6.68
CA GLY A 342 15.73 15.07 -6.05
C GLY A 342 15.28 16.45 -5.55
N GLU A 343 16.03 16.97 -4.58
CA GLU A 343 15.79 18.29 -3.97
C GLU A 343 16.00 19.45 -4.95
N GLU A 344 17.00 19.35 -5.84
CA GLU A 344 17.31 20.41 -6.81
C GLU A 344 16.12 20.68 -7.75
N ARG A 345 15.43 19.62 -8.18
CA ARG A 345 14.28 19.71 -9.06
C ARG A 345 13.05 20.24 -8.33
N LEU A 346 12.84 19.80 -7.08
CA LEU A 346 11.82 20.35 -6.19
C LEU A 346 11.98 21.87 -6.04
N ALA A 347 13.19 22.32 -5.70
CA ALA A 347 13.50 23.74 -5.56
C ALA A 347 13.26 24.49 -6.89
N ALA A 348 13.71 23.95 -8.02
CA ALA A 348 13.53 24.57 -9.33
C ALA A 348 12.05 24.73 -9.70
N ALA A 349 11.22 23.69 -9.49
CA ALA A 349 9.80 23.71 -9.74
C ALA A 349 9.08 24.78 -8.90
N ALA A 350 9.40 24.86 -7.60
CA ALA A 350 8.84 25.85 -6.70
C ALA A 350 9.29 27.29 -7.04
N VAL A 351 10.58 27.49 -7.34
CA VAL A 351 11.15 28.79 -7.71
C VAL A 351 10.51 29.33 -8.99
N ALA A 352 10.19 28.47 -9.96
CA ALA A 352 9.57 28.88 -11.23
C ALA A 352 8.22 29.58 -11.04
N VAL A 353 7.45 29.19 -10.02
CA VAL A 353 6.12 29.73 -9.71
C VAL A 353 6.04 30.45 -8.37
N ARG A 354 7.18 30.80 -7.75
CA ARG A 354 7.26 31.40 -6.40
C ARG A 354 6.40 32.65 -6.17
N GLY A 355 6.07 33.39 -7.21
CA GLY A 355 5.19 34.58 -7.13
C GLY A 355 3.69 34.24 -7.04
N ALA A 356 3.31 32.98 -7.20
CA ALA A 356 1.92 32.52 -7.14
C ALA A 356 1.45 32.27 -5.69
N THR A 357 0.19 31.86 -5.55
CA THR A 357 -0.39 31.41 -4.28
C THR A 357 0.19 30.07 -3.85
N ALA A 358 0.09 29.76 -2.56
CA ALA A 358 0.53 28.50 -1.98
C ALA A 358 -0.11 27.29 -2.70
N GLU A 359 -1.39 27.40 -3.07
CA GLU A 359 -2.10 26.36 -3.82
C GLU A 359 -1.50 26.13 -5.22
N VAL A 360 -1.22 27.20 -5.97
CA VAL A 360 -0.63 27.09 -7.32
C VAL A 360 0.78 26.53 -7.26
N ILE A 361 1.58 26.90 -6.26
CA ILE A 361 2.92 26.36 -6.06
C ILE A 361 2.84 24.85 -5.78
N LYS A 362 1.98 24.46 -4.84
CA LYS A 362 1.75 23.06 -4.48
C LYS A 362 1.31 22.25 -5.71
N ASP A 363 0.32 22.72 -6.47
CA ASP A 363 -0.18 22.02 -7.65
C ASP A 363 0.88 21.91 -8.75
N ALA A 364 1.70 22.95 -8.96
CA ALA A 364 2.78 22.93 -9.94
C ALA A 364 3.89 21.92 -9.57
N VAL A 365 4.28 21.87 -8.29
CA VAL A 365 5.25 20.89 -7.79
C VAL A 365 4.71 19.47 -7.96
N LEU A 366 3.47 19.21 -7.53
CA LEU A 366 2.86 17.88 -7.69
C LEU A 366 2.74 17.46 -9.16
N ALA A 367 2.42 18.40 -10.05
CA ALA A 367 2.34 18.12 -11.48
C ALA A 367 3.70 17.73 -12.07
N ASP A 368 4.80 18.39 -11.67
CA ASP A 368 6.14 18.04 -12.13
C ASP A 368 6.59 16.67 -11.60
N VAL A 369 6.35 16.38 -10.31
CA VAL A 369 6.64 15.07 -9.72
C VAL A 369 5.83 13.97 -10.41
N ASN A 370 4.52 14.18 -10.60
CA ASN A 370 3.65 13.22 -11.27
C ASN A 370 4.07 12.96 -12.73
N ALA A 371 4.51 14.00 -13.44
CA ALA A 371 5.05 13.86 -14.79
C ALA A 371 6.37 13.07 -14.81
N PHE A 372 7.23 13.28 -13.80
CA PHE A 372 8.49 12.55 -13.66
C PHE A 372 8.30 11.06 -13.35
N THR A 373 7.36 10.73 -12.46
CA THR A 373 7.13 9.35 -12.01
C THR A 373 6.16 8.55 -12.89
N ASN A 374 5.54 9.19 -13.89
CA ASN A 374 4.43 8.63 -14.65
C ASN A 374 3.26 8.18 -13.75
N GLY A 375 3.00 8.96 -12.69
CA GLY A 375 1.89 8.78 -11.76
C GLY A 375 2.06 7.67 -10.73
N LYS A 376 3.29 7.23 -10.44
CA LYS A 376 3.57 6.20 -9.44
C LYS A 376 4.36 6.79 -8.27
N PHE A 377 3.79 6.71 -7.07
CA PHE A 377 4.47 7.05 -5.82
C PHE A 377 4.71 5.76 -5.04
N GLU A 378 5.95 5.57 -4.57
CA GLU A 378 6.34 4.38 -3.82
C GLU A 378 6.19 4.57 -2.30
N ASP A 379 6.22 5.82 -1.85
CA ASP A 379 6.08 6.21 -0.45
C ASP A 379 5.08 7.37 -0.30
N ASP A 380 4.70 7.67 0.95
CA ASP A 380 3.81 8.78 1.26
C ASP A 380 4.47 10.10 0.90
N ALA A 381 3.73 10.95 0.18
CA ALA A 381 4.21 12.26 -0.23
C ALA A 381 3.42 13.36 0.49
N THR A 382 4.06 14.06 1.41
CA THR A 382 3.50 15.24 2.08
C THR A 382 4.17 16.50 1.54
N LEU A 383 3.37 17.53 1.24
CA LEU A 383 3.86 18.86 0.89
C LEU A 383 2.99 19.94 1.53
N ILE A 384 3.63 20.85 2.27
CA ILE A 384 3.02 22.04 2.88
C ILE A 384 3.69 23.26 2.29
N VAL A 385 2.89 24.15 1.71
CA VAL A 385 3.35 25.43 1.17
C VAL A 385 2.77 26.56 2.00
N VAL A 386 3.65 27.44 2.48
CA VAL A 386 3.26 28.65 3.22
C VAL A 386 3.76 29.88 2.46
N GLY A 387 2.86 30.77 2.08
CA GLY A 387 3.17 32.08 1.53
C GLY A 387 3.07 33.18 2.58
N ILE A 388 4.06 34.06 2.61
CA ILE A 388 4.05 35.27 3.45
C ILE A 388 3.51 36.43 2.61
N GLY A 389 2.44 37.06 3.10
CA GLY A 389 1.69 38.12 2.43
C GLY A 389 2.35 39.48 2.39
#